data_AF-A0A0A9XJ51-F1
#
_entry.id   AF-A0A0A9XJ51-F1
#
_cell.length_a   1.000
_cell.length_b   1.000
_cell.length_c   1.000
_cell.angle_alpha   90.00
_cell.angle_beta   90.00
_cell.angle_gamma   90.00
#
_symmetry.space_group_name_H-M   'P 1'
#
loop_
_entity.id
_entity.type
_entity.pdbx_description
1 polymer ?
#
loop_
_entity_poly.entity_id
_entity_poly.type
_entity_poly.pdbx_seq_one_letter_code
_entity_poly.pdbx_strand_id
1 'polypeptide(L)'
;RSVAQEHFLRTVKILDDGRYEVSLPWLVGHPALPRNFKLASSRLQGTLKKLRSSGLTAEYEAVFHEWLSDGVIERVPVEDWDFGHYLPHRAVVKEGSTTRIRPVFDASAHEK
;
A
#
# COMPACT_ATOMS: atom_id res chain seq x y z
N ARG A 1 -21.64 23.43 0.16
CA ARG A 1 -20.26 22.90 -0.06
C ARG A 1 -20.37 21.38 -0.08
N SER A 2 -19.40 20.64 -0.63
CA SER A 2 -19.47 19.17 -0.57
C SER A 2 -19.14 18.67 0.84
N VAL A 3 -19.68 17.52 1.24
CA VAL A 3 -19.36 16.88 2.54
C VAL A 3 -17.85 16.70 2.73
N ALA A 4 -17.13 16.39 1.65
CA ALA A 4 -15.67 16.28 1.66
C ALA A 4 -14.97 17.62 1.93
N GLN A 5 -15.45 18.72 1.34
CA GLN A 5 -14.89 20.05 1.58
C GLN A 5 -15.12 20.51 3.02
N GLU A 6 -16.31 20.26 3.57
CA GLU A 6 -16.63 20.58 4.97
C GLU A 6 -15.79 19.75 5.95
N HIS A 7 -15.60 18.46 5.66
CA HIS A 7 -14.70 17.59 6.45
C HIS A 7 -13.27 18.14 6.44
N PHE A 8 -12.72 18.44 5.26
CA PHE A 8 -11.36 18.98 5.10
C PHE A 8 -11.15 20.25 5.93
N LEU A 9 -12.03 21.25 5.79
CA LEU A 9 -11.90 22.53 6.52
C LEU A 9 -11.97 22.34 8.05
N ARG A 10 -12.66 21.30 8.51
CA ARG A 10 -12.78 20.98 9.94
C ARG A 10 -11.59 20.21 10.49
N THR A 11 -10.92 19.38 9.68
CA THR A 11 -9.91 18.43 10.16
C THR A 11 -8.49 18.78 9.73
N VAL A 12 -8.31 19.72 8.80
CA VAL A 12 -6.99 20.19 8.40
C VAL A 12 -6.28 20.86 9.57
N LYS A 13 -5.01 20.50 9.79
CA LYS A 13 -4.11 21.14 10.75
C LYS A 13 -2.83 21.53 10.04
N ILE A 14 -2.19 22.58 10.55
CA ILE A 14 -0.83 22.96 10.16
C ILE A 14 0.06 22.50 11.31
N LEU A 15 1.03 21.65 11.01
CA LEU A 15 2.02 21.16 11.96
C LEU A 15 3.08 22.24 12.21
N ASP A 16 3.85 22.09 13.28
CA ASP A 16 4.89 23.07 13.68
C ASP A 16 5.97 23.27 12.61
N ASP A 17 6.17 22.30 11.73
CA ASP A 17 7.09 22.36 10.60
C ASP A 17 6.48 22.95 9.30
N GLY A 18 5.24 23.44 9.37
CA GLY A 18 4.51 24.04 8.26
C GLY A 18 3.82 23.05 7.32
N ARG A 19 3.90 21.73 7.56
CA ARG A 19 3.15 20.73 6.77
C ARG A 19 1.68 20.71 7.15
N TYR A 20 0.84 20.35 6.17
CA TYR A 20 -0.58 20.12 6.40
C TYR A 20 -0.83 18.65 6.77
N GLU A 21 -1.50 18.42 7.89
CA GLU A 21 -2.12 17.14 8.24
C GLU A 21 -3.61 17.22 7.89
N VAL A 22 -4.11 16.27 7.13
CA VAL A 22 -5.53 16.21 6.72
C VAL A 22 -6.11 14.86 7.07
N SER A 23 -7.33 14.85 7.61
CA SER A 23 -8.06 13.60 7.80
C SER A 23 -8.65 13.13 6.46
N LEU A 24 -8.56 11.83 6.21
CA LEU A 24 -9.25 11.21 5.07
C LEU A 24 -10.77 11.32 5.26
N PRO A 25 -11.53 11.68 4.20
CA PRO A 25 -12.98 11.83 4.27
C PRO A 25 -13.65 10.46 4.22
N TRP A 26 -13.59 9.72 5.32
CA TRP A 26 -14.21 8.41 5.43
C TRP A 26 -15.74 8.48 5.30
N LEU A 27 -16.32 7.54 4.54
CA LEU A 27 -17.76 7.37 4.46
C LEU A 27 -18.26 6.70 5.76
N VAL A 28 -19.11 7.41 6.50
CA VAL A 28 -19.74 6.87 7.72
C VAL A 28 -20.64 5.70 7.34
N GLY A 29 -20.51 4.58 8.04
CA GLY A 29 -21.33 3.37 7.80
C GLY A 29 -20.90 2.54 6.60
N HIS A 30 -19.73 2.80 6.00
CA HIS A 30 -19.17 1.90 4.98
C HIS A 30 -18.91 0.51 5.59
N PRO A 31 -19.29 -0.59 4.92
CA PRO A 31 -19.04 -1.94 5.41
C PRO A 31 -17.53 -2.21 5.56
N ALA A 32 -17.16 -3.19 6.38
CA ALA A 32 -15.78 -3.65 6.42
C ALA A 32 -15.32 -4.14 5.03
N LEU A 33 -14.05 -3.93 4.70
CA LEU A 33 -13.49 -4.44 3.45
C LEU A 33 -13.54 -5.98 3.45
N PRO A 34 -13.81 -6.61 2.30
CA PRO A 34 -13.82 -8.07 2.21
C PRO A 34 -12.42 -8.62 2.45
N ARG A 35 -12.32 -9.80 3.06
CA ARG A 35 -11.04 -10.51 3.18
C ARG A 35 -10.62 -11.04 1.81
N ASN A 36 -9.34 -10.86 1.46
CA ASN A 36 -8.81 -11.27 0.15
C ASN A 36 -7.43 -11.95 0.24
N PHE A 37 -7.07 -12.48 1.42
CA PHE A 37 -5.75 -13.07 1.67
C PHE A 37 -5.37 -14.15 0.66
N LYS A 38 -6.32 -15.04 0.30
CA LYS A 38 -6.09 -16.13 -0.67
C LYS A 38 -5.69 -15.58 -2.04
N LEU A 39 -6.43 -14.58 -2.55
CA LEU A 39 -6.12 -13.90 -3.81
C LEU A 39 -4.76 -13.19 -3.75
N ALA A 40 -4.51 -12.42 -2.69
CA ALA A 40 -3.26 -11.68 -2.53
C ALA A 40 -2.05 -12.61 -2.43
N SER A 41 -2.16 -13.70 -1.67
CA SER A 41 -1.13 -14.73 -1.52
C SER A 41 -0.82 -15.43 -2.85
N SER A 42 -1.85 -15.83 -3.61
CA SER A 42 -1.68 -16.42 -4.95
C SER A 42 -0.95 -15.48 -5.91
N ARG A 43 -1.32 -14.19 -5.92
CA ARG A 43 -0.64 -13.17 -6.73
C ARG A 43 0.81 -12.95 -6.28
N LEU A 44 1.07 -12.95 -4.97
CA LEU A 44 2.43 -12.85 -4.42
C LEU A 44 3.30 -14.02 -4.90
N GLN A 45 2.80 -15.25 -4.87
CA GLN A 45 3.54 -16.41 -5.39
C GLN A 45 3.95 -16.23 -6.86
N GLY A 46 3.03 -15.72 -7.70
CA GLY A 46 3.32 -15.38 -9.09
C GLY A 46 4.39 -14.29 -9.23
N THR A 47 4.29 -13.21 -8.44
CA THR A 47 5.29 -12.14 -8.38
C THR A 47 6.66 -12.67 -7.97
N LEU A 48 6.74 -13.49 -6.92
CA LEU A 48 8.00 -14.10 -6.46
C LEU A 48 8.62 -15.00 -7.52
N LYS A 49 7.82 -15.82 -8.22
CA LYS A 49 8.31 -16.66 -9.31
C LYS A 49 8.97 -15.81 -10.42
N LYS A 50 8.31 -14.72 -10.83
CA LYS A 50 8.82 -13.82 -11.87
C LYS A 50 10.08 -13.07 -11.44
N LEU A 51 10.14 -12.64 -10.17
CA LEU A 51 11.32 -11.98 -9.62
C LEU A 51 12.54 -12.91 -9.58
N ARG A 52 12.33 -14.16 -9.13
CA ARG A 52 13.38 -15.18 -9.10
C ARG A 52 13.91 -15.49 -10.49
N SER A 53 13.01 -15.69 -11.47
CA SER A 53 13.43 -15.96 -12.85
C SER A 53 14.15 -14.77 -13.51
N SER A 54 13.96 -13.55 -12.99
CA SER A 54 14.61 -12.33 -13.50
C SER A 54 15.85 -11.93 -12.70
N GLY A 55 16.19 -12.63 -11.61
CA GLY A 55 17.30 -12.27 -10.72
C GLY A 55 17.09 -11.01 -9.88
N LEU A 56 15.83 -10.53 -9.74
CA LEU A 56 15.52 -9.23 -9.13
C LEU A 56 14.96 -9.32 -7.69
N THR A 57 15.03 -10.49 -7.06
CA THR A 57 14.43 -10.69 -5.72
C THR A 57 15.03 -9.76 -4.66
N ALA A 58 16.35 -9.67 -4.58
CA ALA A 58 17.04 -8.83 -3.60
C ALA A 58 16.77 -7.34 -3.83
N GLU A 59 16.83 -6.88 -5.08
CA GLU A 59 16.53 -5.49 -5.44
C GLU A 59 15.08 -5.12 -5.09
N TYR A 60 14.13 -6.03 -5.29
CA TYR A 60 12.73 -5.80 -4.96
C TYR A 60 12.48 -5.77 -3.44
N GLU A 61 13.13 -6.67 -2.70
CA GLU A 61 13.05 -6.72 -1.24
C GLU A 61 13.64 -5.47 -0.60
N ALA A 62 14.75 -4.96 -1.14
CA ALA A 62 15.41 -3.74 -0.66
C ALA A 62 14.45 -2.53 -0.63
N VAL A 63 13.52 -2.42 -1.59
CA VAL A 63 12.51 -1.34 -1.60
C VAL A 63 11.60 -1.39 -0.37
N PHE A 64 11.18 -2.58 0.06
CA PHE A 64 10.35 -2.70 1.26
C PHE A 64 11.14 -2.43 2.54
N HIS A 65 12.43 -2.80 2.59
CA HIS A 65 13.29 -2.46 3.73
C HIS A 65 13.53 -0.95 3.83
N GLU A 66 13.74 -0.26 2.70
CA GLU A 66 13.82 1.21 2.63
C GLU A 66 12.52 1.84 3.15
N TRP A 67 11.36 1.41 2.66
CA TRP A 67 10.07 1.92 3.14
C TRP A 67 9.81 1.64 4.62
N LEU A 68 10.28 0.51 5.14
CA LEU A 68 10.19 0.19 6.56
C LEU A 68 11.09 1.10 7.39
N SER A 69 12.31 1.37 6.92
CA SER A 69 13.27 2.29 7.57
C SER A 69 12.76 3.74 7.57
N ASP A 70 12.13 4.16 6.48
CA ASP A 70 11.59 5.51 6.31
C ASP A 70 10.24 5.71 7.02
N GLY A 71 9.67 4.65 7.61
CA GLY A 71 8.37 4.70 8.27
C GLY A 71 7.18 4.83 7.31
N VAL A 72 7.38 4.50 6.03
CA VAL A 72 6.31 4.48 5.01
C VAL A 72 5.41 3.26 5.18
N ILE A 73 5.98 2.13 5.62
CA ILE A 73 5.24 0.91 5.95
C ILE A 73 5.64 0.42 7.35
N GLU A 74 4.77 -0.38 7.95
CA GLU A 74 5.01 -1.03 9.24
C GLU A 74 4.66 -2.52 9.19
N ARG A 75 5.16 -3.29 10.16
CA ARG A 75 4.79 -4.70 10.30
C ARG A 75 3.43 -4.80 10.98
N VAL A 76 2.50 -5.50 10.34
CA VAL A 76 1.18 -5.77 10.91
C VAL A 76 1.31 -6.75 12.10
N PRO A 77 0.78 -6.42 13.29
CA PRO A 77 0.70 -7.34 14.42
C PRO A 77 -0.01 -8.65 14.06
N VAL A 78 0.38 -9.78 14.66
CA VAL A 78 -0.15 -11.11 14.30
C VAL A 78 -1.66 -11.20 14.54
N GLU A 79 -2.13 -10.62 15.64
CA GLU A 79 -3.53 -10.46 15.98
C GLU A 79 -4.37 -9.73 14.93
N ASP A 80 -3.75 -8.88 14.09
CA ASP A 80 -4.43 -8.08 13.08
C ASP A 80 -4.44 -8.71 11.67
N TRP A 81 -3.80 -9.87 11.49
CA TRP A 81 -3.66 -10.51 10.16
C TRP A 81 -5.00 -10.85 9.51
N ASP A 82 -6.03 -11.12 10.32
CA ASP A 82 -7.38 -11.48 9.86
C ASP A 82 -8.30 -10.27 9.62
N PHE A 83 -7.90 -9.06 10.01
CA PHE A 83 -8.74 -7.85 9.97
C PHE A 83 -8.42 -6.92 8.78
N GLY A 84 -7.51 -7.33 7.91
CA GLY A 84 -7.02 -6.52 6.79
C GLY A 84 -7.58 -6.87 5.41
N HIS A 85 -7.44 -5.89 4.50
CA HIS A 85 -7.52 -6.10 3.05
C HIS A 85 -6.12 -5.93 2.46
N TYR A 86 -5.62 -6.96 1.79
CA TYR A 86 -4.27 -6.98 1.25
C TYR A 86 -4.25 -6.39 -0.15
N LEU A 87 -3.30 -5.51 -0.45
CA LEU A 87 -3.12 -5.00 -1.80
C LEU A 87 -2.13 -5.89 -2.56
N PRO A 88 -2.57 -6.68 -3.55
CA PRO A 88 -1.64 -7.44 -4.37
C PRO A 88 -0.71 -6.49 -5.11
N HIS A 89 0.55 -6.86 -5.26
CA HIS A 89 1.54 -6.02 -5.93
C HIS A 89 2.38 -6.78 -6.94
N ARG A 90 2.99 -6.02 -7.85
CA ARG A 90 3.97 -6.52 -8.82
C ARG A 90 5.12 -5.56 -8.98
N ALA A 91 6.28 -6.09 -9.37
CA ALA A 91 7.42 -5.28 -9.74
C ALA A 91 7.20 -4.62 -11.11
N VAL A 92 7.50 -3.32 -11.19
CA VAL A 92 7.73 -2.59 -12.43
C VAL A 92 9.19 -2.18 -12.48
N VAL A 93 9.89 -2.56 -13.55
CA VAL A 93 11.30 -2.23 -13.79
C VAL A 93 11.34 -1.15 -14.87
N LYS A 94 12.05 -0.05 -14.60
CA LYS A 94 12.29 1.02 -15.55
C LYS A 94 13.78 1.31 -15.59
N GLU A 95 14.43 0.87 -16.67
CA GLU A 95 15.85 1.14 -16.89
C GLU A 95 16.10 2.66 -17.06
N GLY A 96 17.24 3.14 -16.57
CA GLY A 96 17.61 4.56 -16.59
C GLY A 96 16.83 5.45 -15.60
N SER A 97 16.02 4.86 -14.71
CA SER A 97 15.36 5.56 -13.61
C SER A 97 16.24 5.59 -12.37
N THR A 98 16.16 6.66 -11.57
CA THR A 98 16.81 6.71 -10.24
C THR A 98 16.25 5.64 -9.31
N THR A 99 14.94 5.36 -9.41
CA THR A 99 14.28 4.21 -8.79
C THR A 99 14.03 3.16 -9.87
N ARG A 100 14.98 2.23 -10.04
CA ARG A 100 14.97 1.23 -11.12
C ARG A 100 13.81 0.24 -11.00
N ILE A 101 13.48 -0.19 -9.80
CA ILE A 101 12.41 -1.14 -9.51
C ILE A 101 11.44 -0.56 -8.50
N ARG A 102 10.13 -0.76 -8.71
CA ARG A 102 9.10 -0.28 -7.78
C ARG A 102 7.93 -1.27 -7.66
N PRO A 103 7.41 -1.48 -6.44
CA PRO A 103 6.12 -2.12 -6.23
C PRO A 103 5.00 -1.26 -6.82
N VAL A 104 4.11 -1.89 -7.60
CA VAL A 104 2.83 -1.31 -8.00
C VAL A 104 1.72 -2.15 -7.41
N PHE A 105 0.85 -1.51 -6.64
CA PHE A 105 -0.28 -2.12 -5.95
C PHE A 105 -1.54 -2.09 -6.81
N ASP A 106 -2.28 -3.19 -6.84
CA ASP A 106 -3.58 -3.30 -7.49
C ASP A 106 -4.71 -3.16 -6.47
N ALA A 107 -5.15 -1.93 -6.23
CA ALA A 107 -6.27 -1.62 -5.35
C ALA A 107 -7.65 -1.98 -5.95
N SER A 108 -7.71 -2.43 -7.20
CA SER A 108 -8.94 -2.88 -7.87
C SER A 108 -9.11 -4.40 -7.83
N ALA A 109 -8.16 -5.12 -7.23
CA ALA A 109 -8.16 -6.56 -7.14
C ALA A 109 -9.35 -7.07 -6.32
N HIS A 110 -10.16 -7.93 -6.92
CA HIS A 110 -11.26 -8.62 -6.26
C HIS A 110 -11.25 -10.10 -6.67
N GLU A 111 -11.77 -10.95 -5.80
CA GLU A 111 -12.09 -12.33 -6.17
C GLU A 111 -13.19 -12.30 -7.26
N LYS A 112 -13.09 -13.20 -8.24
CA LYS A 112 -14.10 -13.32 -9.30
C LYS A 112 -15.34 -14.03 -8.78
#